data_AF-A0A7S7QCY0-F1
#
_entry.id   AF-A0A7S7QCY0-F1
#
_cell.length_a   1.000
_cell.length_b   1.000
_cell.length_c   1.000
_cell.angle_alpha   90.00
_cell.angle_beta   90.00
_cell.angle_gamma   90.00
#
_symmetry.space_group_name_H-M   'P 1'
#
loop_
_entity.id
_entity.type
_entity.pdbx_description
1 polymer ?
#
loop_
_entity_poly.entity_id
_entity_poly.type
_entity_poly.pdbx_seq_one_letter_code
_entity_poly.pdbx_strand_id
1 'polypeptide(L)'
;MIRLAAVLAVMFVAASSVRAQDPPAEPEGYRTEDYRAPVPVTLAGARVLTTAEAEAIWRDKSAGFVDVLPRAPKPNLPAGTVWRERPHLNIPGSIWLPDTGYGKLAAPTEDYLRRGLARASGGEATRLLVIYCQENCWMSWNAAKRVLSYGYRNVAWYPEGTDGWERAKLPLADAEPEPREGEQ
;
A
#
# COMPACT_ATOMS: atom_id res chain seq x y z
N MET A 1 -16.50 -23.79 -67.47
CA MET A 1 -15.67 -22.68 -66.96
C MET A 1 -16.22 -22.25 -65.61
N ILE A 2 -15.34 -21.83 -64.68
CA ILE A 2 -15.59 -21.34 -63.29
C ILE A 2 -15.77 -22.49 -62.26
N ARG A 3 -14.70 -23.07 -61.66
CA ARG A 3 -13.85 -22.63 -60.52
C ARG A 3 -14.60 -22.26 -59.24
N LEU A 4 -14.52 -23.10 -58.21
CA LEU A 4 -14.50 -22.65 -56.81
C LEU A 4 -13.52 -23.55 -56.03
N ALA A 5 -12.33 -23.01 -55.74
CA ALA A 5 -11.38 -23.62 -54.82
C ALA A 5 -11.63 -23.03 -53.43
N ALA A 6 -12.02 -23.88 -52.47
CA ALA A 6 -12.18 -23.48 -51.08
C ALA A 6 -10.78 -23.40 -50.43
N VAL A 7 -10.34 -22.19 -50.12
CA VAL A 7 -9.12 -21.95 -49.34
C VAL A 7 -9.51 -21.93 -47.87
N LEU A 8 -9.10 -22.97 -47.13
CA LEU A 8 -9.25 -23.04 -45.68
C LEU A 8 -8.15 -22.18 -45.04
N ALA A 9 -8.51 -20.97 -44.59
CA ALA A 9 -7.60 -20.09 -43.86
C ALA A 9 -7.49 -20.57 -42.40
N VAL A 10 -6.36 -21.16 -42.04
CA VAL A 10 -6.03 -21.50 -40.64
C VAL A 10 -5.58 -20.21 -39.94
N MET A 11 -6.44 -19.63 -39.10
CA MET A 11 -6.03 -18.56 -38.18
C MET A 11 -5.17 -19.16 -37.06
N PHE A 12 -3.87 -18.89 -37.10
CA PHE A 12 -2.98 -19.09 -35.96
C PHE A 12 -3.27 -18.01 -34.91
N VAL A 13 -4.04 -18.36 -33.87
CA VAL A 13 -4.16 -17.51 -32.68
C VAL A 13 -2.84 -17.62 -31.92
N ALA A 14 -1.98 -16.62 -32.06
CA ALA A 14 -0.81 -16.48 -31.22
C ALA A 14 -1.28 -16.17 -29.79
N ALA A 15 -1.29 -17.18 -28.93
CA ALA A 15 -1.52 -16.99 -27.51
C ALA A 15 -0.35 -16.18 -26.93
N SER A 16 -0.58 -14.88 -26.70
CA SER A 16 0.36 -14.05 -25.95
C SER A 16 0.37 -14.52 -24.50
N SER A 17 1.40 -15.24 -24.11
CA SER A 17 1.65 -15.57 -22.71
C SER A 17 1.78 -14.27 -21.92
N VAL A 18 0.82 -13.94 -21.05
CA VAL A 18 0.96 -12.89 -20.05
C VAL A 18 2.05 -13.37 -19.08
N ARG A 19 3.28 -12.92 -19.31
CA ARG A 19 4.40 -13.19 -18.42
C ARG A 19 4.19 -12.33 -17.18
N ALA A 20 4.11 -12.94 -16.00
CA ALA A 20 4.26 -12.21 -14.74
C ALA A 20 5.58 -11.42 -14.85
N GLN A 21 5.49 -10.09 -14.73
CA GLN A 21 6.68 -9.24 -14.78
C GLN A 21 7.51 -9.53 -13.53
N ASP A 22 8.81 -9.80 -13.71
CA ASP A 22 9.72 -9.99 -12.59
C ASP A 22 9.65 -8.75 -11.65
N PRO A 23 9.70 -8.92 -10.32
CA PRO A 23 9.69 -7.79 -9.41
C PRO A 23 10.78 -6.78 -9.76
N PRO A 24 10.46 -5.48 -9.80
CA PRO A 24 11.45 -4.46 -10.15
C PRO A 24 12.54 -4.37 -9.08
N ALA A 25 13.72 -3.90 -9.50
CA ALA A 25 14.76 -3.51 -8.55
C ALA A 25 14.31 -2.31 -7.70
N GLU A 26 14.93 -2.14 -6.53
CA GLU A 26 14.71 -0.97 -5.69
C GLU A 26 15.17 0.32 -6.40
N PRO A 27 14.31 1.32 -6.60
CA PRO A 27 14.71 2.60 -7.17
C PRO A 27 15.51 3.43 -6.15
N GLU A 28 16.41 4.29 -6.65
CA GLU A 28 17.15 5.24 -5.81
C GLU A 28 16.21 6.26 -5.15
N GLY A 29 15.20 6.73 -5.87
CA GLY A 29 14.18 7.66 -5.38
C GLY A 29 12.92 7.00 -4.86
N TYR A 30 11.84 7.77 -4.82
CA TYR A 30 10.48 7.27 -4.60
C TYR A 30 9.78 6.99 -5.93
N ARG A 31 8.91 5.99 -5.97
CA ARG A 31 8.00 5.77 -7.11
C ARG A 31 7.02 6.94 -7.21
N THR A 32 6.83 7.50 -8.39
CA THR A 32 5.96 8.67 -8.61
C THR A 32 4.71 8.38 -9.43
N GLU A 33 4.62 7.20 -10.04
CA GLU A 33 3.55 6.77 -10.95
C GLU A 33 3.25 5.27 -10.81
N ASP A 34 2.18 4.78 -11.43
CA ASP A 34 1.74 3.37 -11.41
C ASP A 34 1.83 2.71 -10.02
N TYR A 35 1.19 3.32 -9.02
CA TYR A 35 1.32 2.85 -7.64
C TYR A 35 0.79 1.42 -7.37
N ARG A 36 0.12 0.83 -8.36
CA ARG A 36 -0.42 -0.54 -8.37
C ARG A 36 0.44 -1.55 -9.13
N ALA A 37 1.56 -1.14 -9.72
CA ALA A 37 2.50 -2.04 -10.38
C ALA A 37 3.19 -2.98 -9.37
N PRO A 38 3.79 -4.11 -9.84
CA PRO A 38 4.64 -4.95 -8.99
C PRO A 38 5.67 -4.11 -8.24
N VAL A 39 5.88 -4.43 -6.96
CA VAL A 39 6.83 -3.74 -6.07
C VAL A 39 8.11 -4.57 -5.91
N PRO A 40 9.24 -3.95 -5.50
CA PRO A 40 10.44 -4.71 -5.19
C PRO A 40 10.17 -5.72 -4.07
N VAL A 41 10.86 -6.84 -4.10
CA VAL A 41 10.79 -7.87 -3.04
C VAL A 41 11.62 -7.49 -1.81
N THR A 42 12.37 -6.39 -1.89
CA THR A 42 13.25 -5.87 -0.83
C THR A 42 12.99 -4.39 -0.57
N LEU A 43 13.44 -3.92 0.58
CA LEU A 43 13.54 -2.49 0.91
C LEU A 43 14.76 -2.27 1.79
N ALA A 44 15.81 -1.67 1.23
CA ALA A 44 17.06 -1.43 1.91
C ALA A 44 16.86 -0.64 3.22
N GLY A 45 17.29 -1.22 4.34
CA GLY A 45 17.18 -0.62 5.67
C GLY A 45 15.90 -0.95 6.44
N ALA A 46 14.90 -1.59 5.82
CA ALA A 46 13.73 -2.12 6.52
C ALA A 46 13.71 -3.65 6.48
N ARG A 47 13.02 -4.24 7.46
CA ARG A 47 12.68 -5.67 7.41
C ARG A 47 11.45 -5.87 6.53
N VAL A 48 11.54 -6.72 5.51
CA VAL A 48 10.36 -7.12 4.72
C VAL A 48 9.67 -8.27 5.44
N LEU A 49 8.37 -8.14 5.72
CA LEU A 49 7.59 -9.13 6.46
C LEU A 49 6.76 -10.01 5.54
N THR A 50 6.70 -11.28 5.87
CA THR A 50 5.61 -12.17 5.45
C THR A 50 4.34 -11.89 6.27
N THR A 51 3.19 -12.37 5.78
CA THR A 51 1.92 -12.30 6.55
C THR A 51 2.02 -12.97 7.93
N ALA A 52 2.70 -14.12 8.03
CA ALA A 52 2.86 -14.83 9.30
C ALA A 52 3.73 -14.05 10.31
N GLU A 53 4.79 -13.37 9.85
CA GLU A 53 5.60 -12.52 10.72
C GLU A 53 4.84 -11.26 11.16
N ALA A 54 4.08 -10.63 10.25
CA ALA A 54 3.23 -9.51 10.58
C ALA A 54 2.17 -9.90 11.63
N GLU A 55 1.55 -11.07 11.48
CA GLU A 55 0.59 -11.62 12.46
C GLU A 55 1.24 -11.83 13.83
N ALA A 56 2.42 -12.46 13.89
CA ALA A 56 3.13 -12.68 15.15
C ALA A 56 3.42 -11.35 15.87
N ILE A 57 3.97 -10.37 15.16
CA ILE A 57 4.25 -9.02 15.68
C ILE A 57 2.96 -8.34 16.19
N TRP A 58 1.87 -8.48 15.44
CA TRP A 58 0.57 -7.93 15.81
C TRP A 58 0.00 -8.57 17.08
N ARG A 59 0.01 -9.91 17.18
CA ARG A 59 -0.46 -10.64 18.37
C ARG A 59 0.34 -10.29 19.62
N ASP A 60 1.65 -10.15 19.47
CA ASP A 60 2.56 -9.77 20.55
C ASP A 60 2.44 -8.28 20.92
N LYS A 61 1.69 -7.49 20.13
CA LYS A 61 1.59 -6.02 20.25
C LYS A 61 2.97 -5.37 20.27
N SER A 62 3.92 -5.93 19.53
CA SER A 62 5.34 -5.55 19.58
C SER A 62 5.73 -4.50 18.53
N ALA A 63 4.78 -4.01 17.73
CA ALA A 63 4.96 -2.86 16.83
C ALA A 63 3.76 -1.90 16.81
N GLY A 64 4.00 -0.67 16.35
CA GLY A 64 2.95 0.21 15.85
C GLY A 64 2.71 -0.09 14.37
N PHE A 65 1.46 -0.38 13.98
CA PHE A 65 1.10 -0.62 12.60
C PHE A 65 0.56 0.66 11.96
N VAL A 66 1.03 0.96 10.75
CA VAL A 66 0.72 2.17 10.01
C VAL A 66 0.23 1.79 8.63
N ASP A 67 -1.05 2.02 8.40
CA ASP A 67 -1.64 1.90 7.08
C ASP A 67 -1.48 3.21 6.31
N VAL A 68 -1.02 3.11 5.08
CA VAL A 68 -0.86 4.26 4.18
C VAL A 68 -1.68 4.12 2.88
N LEU A 69 -2.69 3.24 2.85
CA LEU A 69 -3.59 3.12 1.71
C LEU A 69 -4.23 4.49 1.41
N PRO A 70 -4.23 4.97 0.15
CA PRO A 70 -4.79 6.27 -0.17
C PRO A 70 -6.30 6.26 0.02
N ARG A 71 -6.83 7.41 0.42
CA ARG A 71 -8.27 7.59 0.50
C ARG A 71 -8.80 7.91 -0.89
N ALA A 72 -9.76 7.13 -1.37
CA ALA A 72 -10.35 7.39 -2.68
C ALA A 72 -11.01 8.78 -2.69
N PRO A 73 -10.72 9.63 -3.69
CA PRO A 73 -11.34 10.94 -3.76
C PRO A 73 -12.86 10.80 -3.94
N LYS A 74 -13.63 11.69 -3.32
CA LYS A 74 -15.06 11.77 -3.55
C LYS A 74 -15.30 11.97 -5.05
N PRO A 75 -16.10 11.12 -5.71
CA PRO A 75 -16.40 11.29 -7.13
C PRO A 75 -17.21 12.57 -7.36
N ASN A 76 -17.14 13.11 -8.58
CA ASN A 76 -18.00 14.21 -8.98
C ASN A 76 -19.44 13.69 -9.12
N LEU A 77 -20.32 14.09 -8.18
CA LEU A 77 -21.70 13.62 -8.11
C LEU A 77 -22.68 14.78 -8.34
N PRO A 78 -23.85 14.53 -8.94
CA PRO A 78 -24.90 15.54 -9.07
C PRO A 78 -25.28 16.16 -7.71
N ALA A 79 -25.64 17.44 -7.73
CA ALA A 79 -26.10 18.14 -6.53
C ALA A 79 -27.25 17.37 -5.85
N GLY A 80 -27.18 17.22 -4.52
CA GLY A 80 -28.16 16.46 -3.74
C GLY A 80 -27.87 14.95 -3.61
N THR A 81 -26.84 14.42 -4.28
CA THR A 81 -26.45 13.01 -4.13
C THR A 81 -25.70 12.81 -2.80
N VAL A 82 -26.26 11.97 -1.92
CA VAL A 82 -25.56 11.54 -0.69
C VAL A 82 -24.46 10.56 -1.08
N TRP A 83 -23.21 10.97 -0.90
CA TRP A 83 -22.06 10.08 -0.99
C TRP A 83 -21.86 9.36 0.33
N ARG A 84 -21.86 8.02 0.30
CA ARG A 84 -21.41 7.20 1.43
C ARG A 84 -20.06 6.64 1.06
N GLU A 85 -19.05 7.08 1.78
CA GLU A 85 -17.73 6.49 1.65
C GLU A 85 -17.78 5.01 2.04
N ARG A 86 -17.01 4.20 1.31
CA ARG A 86 -16.86 2.80 1.68
C ARG A 86 -16.05 2.73 2.98
N PRO A 87 -16.47 1.92 3.97
CA PRO A 87 -15.65 1.68 5.15
C PRO A 87 -14.25 1.24 4.74
N HIS A 88 -13.25 1.81 5.40
CA HIS A 88 -11.86 1.41 5.22
C HIS A 88 -11.50 0.39 6.29
N LEU A 89 -11.00 -0.77 5.86
CA LEU A 89 -10.70 -1.90 6.75
C LEU A 89 -9.21 -2.06 6.93
N ASN A 90 -8.77 -2.05 8.19
CA ASN A 90 -7.37 -2.12 8.58
C ASN A 90 -7.06 -3.32 9.47
N ILE A 91 -5.76 -3.60 9.61
CA ILE A 91 -5.25 -4.48 10.66
C ILE A 91 -5.64 -3.84 12.02
N PRO A 92 -6.28 -4.57 12.94
CA PRO A 92 -6.78 -3.99 14.19
C PRO A 92 -5.66 -3.35 15.02
N GLY A 93 -5.88 -2.12 15.47
CA GLY A 93 -4.90 -1.35 16.26
C GLY A 93 -3.90 -0.54 15.43
N SER A 94 -3.99 -0.59 14.09
CA SER A 94 -3.26 0.33 13.23
C SER A 94 -3.79 1.76 13.30
N ILE A 95 -2.94 2.73 12.97
CA ILE A 95 -3.39 4.06 12.55
C ILE A 95 -3.45 4.14 11.02
N TRP A 96 -4.36 4.95 10.49
CA TRP A 96 -4.49 5.19 9.05
C TRP A 96 -4.01 6.58 8.67
N LEU A 97 -2.97 6.63 7.83
CA LEU A 97 -2.36 7.85 7.29
C LEU A 97 -2.48 7.85 5.76
N PRO A 98 -3.67 8.15 5.20
CA PRO A 98 -3.86 8.12 3.75
C PRO A 98 -2.94 9.11 3.04
N ASP A 99 -2.57 8.75 1.80
CA ASP A 99 -1.83 9.57 0.84
C ASP A 99 -0.35 9.85 1.21
N THR A 100 0.12 9.43 2.38
CA THR A 100 1.51 9.67 2.81
C THR A 100 2.55 8.83 2.06
N GLY A 101 2.09 7.91 1.21
CA GLY A 101 2.93 7.08 0.35
C GLY A 101 3.16 7.61 -1.07
N TYR A 102 2.57 8.76 -1.46
CA TYR A 102 2.90 9.38 -2.75
C TYR A 102 4.40 9.68 -2.86
N GLY A 103 4.93 9.60 -4.08
CA GLY A 103 6.37 9.80 -4.32
C GLY A 103 6.86 11.20 -3.97
N LYS A 104 6.02 12.21 -4.23
CA LYS A 104 6.21 13.59 -3.79
C LYS A 104 5.13 13.92 -2.77
N LEU A 105 5.52 14.43 -1.61
CA LEU A 105 4.60 14.91 -0.59
C LEU A 105 4.65 16.43 -0.52
N ALA A 106 3.49 17.06 -0.37
CA ALA A 106 3.43 18.44 0.09
C ALA A 106 3.86 18.51 1.56
N ALA A 107 4.41 19.65 1.99
CA ALA A 107 4.88 19.82 3.37
C ALA A 107 3.82 19.46 4.44
N PRO A 108 2.54 19.86 4.31
CA PRO A 108 1.51 19.46 5.29
C PRO A 108 1.28 17.94 5.36
N THR A 109 1.41 17.22 4.24
CA THR A 109 1.25 15.76 4.18
C THR A 109 2.46 15.05 4.80
N GLU A 110 3.66 15.62 4.62
CA GLU A 110 4.87 15.13 5.27
C GLU A 110 4.82 15.36 6.79
N ASP A 111 4.38 16.53 7.25
CA ASP A 111 4.18 16.80 8.68
C ASP A 111 3.12 15.88 9.30
N TYR A 112 2.03 15.64 8.56
CA TYR A 112 1.00 14.68 8.93
C TYR A 112 1.58 13.26 9.12
N LEU A 113 2.42 12.79 8.19
CA LEU A 113 3.13 11.52 8.33
C LEU A 113 4.00 11.52 9.59
N ARG A 114 4.83 12.54 9.81
CA ARG A 114 5.73 12.61 10.97
C ARG A 114 4.99 12.55 12.30
N ARG A 115 3.89 13.29 12.43
CA ARG A 115 3.05 13.26 13.64
C ARG A 115 2.37 11.91 13.83
N GLY A 116 1.88 11.30 12.75
CA GLY A 116 1.32 9.95 12.78
C GLY A 116 2.34 8.91 13.26
N LEU A 117 3.56 8.95 12.74
CA LEU A 117 4.63 8.03 13.16
C LEU A 117 4.97 8.18 14.65
N ALA A 118 5.01 9.42 15.16
CA ALA A 118 5.21 9.66 16.60
C ALA A 118 4.09 9.07 17.46
N ARG A 119 2.84 9.08 16.97
CA ARG A 119 1.71 8.42 17.65
C ARG A 119 1.81 6.90 17.57
N ALA A 120 2.09 6.35 16.39
CA ALA A 120 2.25 4.91 16.18
C ALA A 120 3.40 4.32 17.02
N SER A 121 4.48 5.10 17.22
CA SER A 121 5.59 4.69 18.06
C SER A 121 5.33 4.87 19.55
N GLY A 122 4.25 5.57 19.95
CA GLY A 122 4.02 5.99 21.33
C GLY A 122 5.07 6.97 21.84
N GLY A 123 5.75 7.70 20.95
CA GLY A 123 6.90 8.56 21.26
C GLY A 123 8.24 7.81 21.38
N GLU A 124 8.25 6.48 21.31
CA GLU A 124 9.43 5.66 21.51
C GLU A 124 10.18 5.45 20.19
N ALA A 125 11.32 6.12 19.99
CA ALA A 125 12.08 6.06 18.73
C ALA A 125 12.60 4.66 18.35
N THR A 126 12.69 3.74 19.32
CA THR A 126 13.13 2.35 19.12
C THR A 126 11.97 1.39 18.82
N ARG A 127 10.73 1.84 18.98
CA ARG A 127 9.54 1.03 18.68
C ARG A 127 9.57 0.60 17.21
N LEU A 128 9.32 -0.69 16.98
CA LEU A 128 9.11 -1.19 15.63
C LEU A 128 7.88 -0.52 15.02
N LEU A 129 8.05 0.02 13.82
CA LEU A 129 6.95 0.51 12.98
C LEU A 129 6.76 -0.46 11.80
N VAL A 130 5.55 -0.99 11.65
CA VAL A 130 5.17 -1.83 10.51
C VAL A 130 4.34 -0.98 9.55
N ILE A 131 4.90 -0.69 8.38
CA ILE A 131 4.24 0.09 7.34
C ILE A 131 3.59 -0.86 6.33
N TYR A 132 2.32 -0.63 6.01
CA TYR A 132 1.58 -1.48 5.08
C TYR A 132 0.53 -0.68 4.28
N CYS A 133 -0.06 -1.35 3.30
CA CYS A 133 -1.13 -0.86 2.44
C CYS A 133 -1.95 -2.10 2.03
N GLN A 134 -2.25 -2.26 0.75
CA GLN A 134 -2.70 -3.51 0.13
C GLN A 134 -1.57 -4.12 -0.72
N GLU A 135 -1.74 -5.33 -1.27
CA GLU A 135 -0.71 -5.99 -2.08
C GLU A 135 -0.40 -5.19 -3.35
N ASN A 136 0.85 -5.22 -3.85
CA ASN A 136 1.29 -4.44 -5.02
C ASN A 136 1.04 -2.93 -4.85
N CYS A 137 1.35 -2.38 -3.68
CA CYS A 137 1.15 -0.98 -3.36
C CYS A 137 2.49 -0.25 -3.14
N TRP A 138 2.94 0.48 -4.15
CA TRP A 138 4.14 1.32 -4.06
C TRP A 138 4.05 2.41 -3.00
N MET A 139 2.84 2.80 -2.57
CA MET A 139 2.68 3.79 -1.50
C MET A 139 3.25 3.29 -0.17
N SER A 140 3.06 2.02 0.18
CA SER A 140 3.67 1.43 1.38
C SER A 140 5.19 1.34 1.28
N TRP A 141 5.72 0.96 0.11
CA TRP A 141 7.16 0.92 -0.12
C TRP A 141 7.79 2.32 0.01
N ASN A 142 7.18 3.31 -0.63
CA ASN A 142 7.62 4.71 -0.53
C ASN A 142 7.55 5.23 0.91
N ALA A 143 6.45 4.97 1.61
CA ALA A 143 6.27 5.41 2.98
C ALA A 143 7.33 4.78 3.90
N ALA A 144 7.56 3.47 3.81
CA ALA A 144 8.59 2.78 4.59
C ALA A 144 10.00 3.34 4.32
N LYS A 145 10.36 3.55 3.05
CA LYS A 145 11.62 4.20 2.69
C LYS A 145 11.74 5.61 3.26
N ARG A 146 10.64 6.37 3.24
CA ARG A 146 10.60 7.73 3.79
C ARG A 146 10.75 7.74 5.30
N VAL A 147 10.11 6.80 6.01
CA VAL A 147 10.24 6.63 7.46
C VAL A 147 11.71 6.41 7.85
N LEU A 148 12.46 5.61 7.08
CA LEU A 148 13.91 5.44 7.29
C LEU A 148 14.67 6.77 7.16
N SER A 149 14.33 7.60 6.17
CA SER A 149 14.95 8.93 5.98
C SER A 149 14.70 9.91 7.13
N TYR A 150 13.71 9.63 7.98
CA TYR A 150 13.42 10.44 9.17
C TYR A 150 14.23 10.01 10.40
N GLY A 151 15.09 9.00 10.27
CA GLY A 151 15.95 8.51 11.35
C GLY A 151 15.37 7.35 12.15
N TYR A 152 14.18 6.86 11.81
CA TYR A 152 13.66 5.61 12.39
C TYR A 152 14.52 4.44 11.93
N ARG A 153 15.02 3.65 12.89
CA ARG A 153 15.93 2.52 12.61
C ARG A 153 15.25 1.16 12.68
N ASN A 154 14.09 1.09 13.33
CA ASN A 154 13.34 -0.15 13.52
C ASN A 154 12.06 -0.10 12.67
N VAL A 155 12.24 -0.27 11.35
CA VAL A 155 11.15 -0.20 10.37
C VAL A 155 10.99 -1.56 9.73
N ALA A 156 9.74 -2.01 9.62
CA ALA A 156 9.36 -3.14 8.81
C ALA A 156 8.32 -2.72 7.77
N TRP A 157 8.38 -3.34 6.61
CA TRP A 157 7.43 -3.16 5.53
C TRP A 157 6.70 -4.48 5.29
N TYR A 158 5.38 -4.45 5.30
CA TYR A 158 4.54 -5.61 5.02
C TYR A 158 3.89 -5.46 3.62
N PRO A 159 4.48 -6.07 2.57
CA PRO A 159 4.08 -5.88 1.18
C PRO A 159 2.73 -6.48 0.82
N GLU A 160 2.31 -7.58 1.46
CA GLU A 160 1.01 -8.20 1.15
C GLU A 160 -0.16 -7.42 1.76
N GLY A 161 0.11 -6.62 2.81
CA GLY A 161 -0.86 -5.68 3.36
C GLY A 161 -2.19 -6.31 3.79
N THR A 162 -3.27 -5.55 3.67
CA THR A 162 -4.63 -6.01 3.98
C THR A 162 -5.07 -7.21 3.14
N ASP A 163 -4.60 -7.34 1.90
CA ASP A 163 -4.97 -8.44 1.01
C ASP A 163 -4.39 -9.77 1.51
N GLY A 164 -3.11 -9.78 1.90
CA GLY A 164 -2.47 -10.94 2.53
C GLY A 164 -3.11 -11.30 3.88
N TRP A 165 -3.40 -10.26 4.68
CA TRP A 165 -4.06 -10.39 5.97
C TRP A 165 -5.45 -11.03 5.87
N GLU A 166 -6.26 -10.57 4.92
CA GLU A 166 -7.59 -11.12 4.64
C GLU A 166 -7.51 -12.55 4.09
N ARG A 167 -6.57 -12.83 3.16
CA ARG A 167 -6.33 -14.20 2.67
C ARG A 167 -5.98 -15.18 3.79
N ALA A 168 -5.24 -14.71 4.79
CA ALA A 168 -4.91 -15.47 5.99
C ALA A 168 -6.08 -15.60 6.99
N LYS A 169 -7.25 -15.03 6.66
CA LYS A 169 -8.47 -15.02 7.50
C LYS A 169 -8.26 -14.36 8.86
N LEU A 170 -7.38 -13.36 8.90
CA LEU A 170 -7.12 -12.59 10.11
C LEU A 170 -8.16 -11.46 10.25
N PRO A 171 -8.45 -11.00 11.48
CA PRO A 171 -9.50 -10.02 11.71
C PRO A 171 -9.14 -8.66 11.10
N LEU A 172 -10.12 -8.00 10.50
CA LEU A 172 -10.04 -6.60 10.08
C LEU A 172 -10.93 -5.73 10.97
N ALA A 173 -10.62 -4.44 11.06
CA ALA A 173 -11.40 -3.46 11.79
C ALA A 173 -11.65 -2.22 10.94
N ASP A 174 -12.83 -1.62 11.06
CA ASP A 174 -13.12 -0.31 10.48
C ASP A 174 -12.13 0.73 11.01
N ALA A 175 -11.67 1.60 10.13
CA ALA A 175 -10.73 2.67 10.44
C ALA A 175 -11.18 4.00 9.82
N GLU A 176 -11.00 5.06 10.59
CA GLU A 176 -11.10 6.44 10.13
C GLU A 176 -9.69 7.01 9.96
N PRO A 177 -9.48 7.95 9.02
CA PRO A 177 -8.17 8.54 8.83
C PRO A 177 -7.79 9.35 10.05
N GLU A 178 -6.51 9.34 10.42
CA GLU A 178 -6.03 10.22 11.47
C GLU A 178 -6.29 11.69 11.09
N PRO A 179 -6.65 12.58 12.04
CA PRO A 179 -7.00 13.96 11.74
C PRO A 179 -5.87 14.72 11.00
N ARG A 180 -6.22 15.39 9.91
CA ARG A 180 -5.35 16.35 9.22
C ARG A 180 -5.58 17.77 9.76
N GLU A 181 -4.54 18.59 9.75
CA GLU A 181 -4.70 20.00 10.09
C GLU A 181 -5.56 20.71 9.04
N GLY A 182 -6.61 21.41 9.48
CA GLY A 182 -7.50 22.18 8.61
C GLY A 182 -8.73 21.44 8.07
N GLU A 183 -8.92 20.15 8.39
CA GLU A 183 -10.10 19.36 7.99
C GLU A 183 -11.14 19.17 9.13
N GLN A 184 -11.25 20.13 10.06
CA GLN A 184 -12.32 20.15 11.08
C GLN A 184 -13.59 20.83 10.59
#